data_AF-A0ABD0ZFD3-F1
#
_entry.id   AF-A0ABD0ZFD3-F1
#
_cell.length_a   1.000
_cell.length_b   1.000
_cell.length_c   1.000
_cell.angle_alpha   90.00
_cell.angle_beta   90.00
_cell.angle_gamma   90.00
#
_symmetry.space_group_name_H-M   'P 1'
#
loop_
_entity.id
_entity.type
_entity.pdbx_description
1 polymer ?
#
loop_
_entity_poly.entity_id
_entity_poly.type
_entity_poly.pdbx_seq_one_letter_code
_entity_poly.pdbx_strand_id
1 'polypeptide(L)'
;MQKANSVIDAVEEASFSIPIGFALFEDFPFTFRDYLATRVRYRNLFDMMVDAKISSMAITGHGNIWVIVAETGWPSSGIDAGEVDVTFLYC
;
A
#
# COMPACT_ATOMS: atom_id res chain seq x y z
N MET A 1 -22.05 24.20 -22.76
CA MET A 1 -22.03 22.72 -22.89
C MET A 1 -20.62 22.26 -22.51
N GLN A 2 -20.39 21.88 -21.26
CA GLN A 2 -19.09 21.40 -20.77
C GLN A 2 -19.39 20.36 -19.69
N LYS A 3 -19.62 19.12 -20.11
CA LYS A 3 -19.87 17.98 -19.22
C LYS A 3 -19.16 16.76 -19.80
N ALA A 4 -17.85 16.89 -19.90
CA ALA A 4 -16.88 15.84 -20.14
C ALA A 4 -15.63 16.44 -19.48
N ASN A 5 -15.36 16.17 -18.20
CA ASN A 5 -14.31 15.21 -17.85
C ASN A 5 -14.25 14.94 -16.33
N SER A 6 -15.33 15.18 -15.59
CA SER A 6 -15.35 15.05 -14.12
C SER A 6 -14.88 13.69 -13.56
N VAL A 7 -14.99 12.60 -14.32
CA VAL A 7 -14.54 11.27 -13.87
C VAL A 7 -13.02 11.12 -14.00
N ILE A 8 -12.42 11.63 -15.08
CA ILE A 8 -10.95 11.58 -15.24
C ILE A 8 -10.27 12.62 -14.34
N ASP A 9 -10.90 13.78 -14.12
CA ASP A 9 -10.42 14.78 -13.18
C ASP A 9 -10.49 14.24 -11.72
N ALA A 10 -11.52 13.45 -11.38
CA ALA A 10 -11.63 12.80 -10.07
C ALA A 10 -10.65 11.61 -9.88
N VAL A 11 -10.26 10.94 -10.97
CA VAL A 11 -9.22 9.90 -10.94
C VAL A 11 -7.84 10.51 -10.74
N GLU A 12 -7.60 11.71 -11.26
CA GLU A 12 -6.35 12.48 -11.06
C GLU A 12 -6.27 13.09 -9.64
N GLU A 13 -7.41 13.48 -9.04
CA GLU A 13 -7.48 14.01 -7.68
C GLU A 13 -7.35 12.96 -6.57
N ALA A 14 -7.49 11.66 -6.90
CA ALA A 14 -7.30 10.57 -5.96
C ALA A 14 -5.80 10.25 -5.76
N SER A 15 -5.00 11.25 -5.39
CA SER A 15 -3.65 11.03 -4.86
C SER A 15 -3.76 10.30 -3.52
N PHE A 16 -3.77 8.97 -3.56
CA PHE A 16 -3.86 8.12 -2.38
C PHE A 16 -2.48 8.07 -1.70
N SER A 17 -2.16 9.12 -0.95
CA SER A 17 -0.91 9.20 -0.19
C SER A 17 -0.85 8.09 0.85
N ILE A 18 0.19 7.26 0.78
CA ILE A 18 0.45 6.19 1.75
C ILE A 18 1.29 6.79 2.89
N PRO A 19 0.78 6.84 4.13
CA PRO A 19 1.57 7.32 5.26
C PRO A 19 2.79 6.43 5.48
N ILE A 20 3.96 7.02 5.72
CA ILE A 20 5.19 6.27 5.94
C ILE A 20 5.08 5.29 7.11
N GLY A 21 4.47 5.69 8.24
CA GLY A 21 4.27 4.81 9.39
C GLY A 21 3.41 3.58 9.10
N PHE A 22 2.50 3.67 8.12
CA PHE A 22 1.71 2.51 7.67
C PHE A 22 2.57 1.50 6.89
N ALA A 23 3.60 1.97 6.18
CA ALA A 23 4.58 1.10 5.52
C ALA A 23 5.61 0.53 6.51
N LEU A 24 5.98 1.29 7.54
CA LEU A 24 6.96 0.92 8.55
C LEU A 24 6.41 0.09 9.72
N PHE A 25 5.14 -0.35 9.65
CA PHE A 25 4.48 -1.12 10.72
C PHE A 25 4.39 -0.37 12.06
N GLU A 26 4.36 0.97 12.05
CA GLU A 26 4.27 1.78 13.25
C GLU A 26 2.83 1.71 13.84
N ASP A 27 2.72 1.36 15.12
CA ASP A 27 1.43 1.26 15.80
C ASP A 27 1.05 2.61 16.42
N PHE A 28 0.36 3.44 15.63
CA PHE A 28 -0.21 4.71 16.08
C PHE A 28 -1.74 4.66 16.15
N PRO A 29 -2.36 5.42 17.07
CA PRO A 29 -3.80 5.59 17.09
C PRO A 29 -4.27 6.08 15.71
N PHE A 30 -5.25 5.39 15.14
CA PHE A 30 -5.87 5.72 13.84
C PHE A 30 -5.00 5.46 12.58
N THR A 31 -3.85 4.81 12.70
CA THR A 31 -3.08 4.32 11.53
C THR A 31 -3.65 3.00 11.03
N PHE A 32 -4.85 3.07 10.45
CA PHE A 32 -5.46 1.95 9.74
C PHE A 32 -6.11 2.42 8.45
N ARG A 33 -6.17 1.52 7.47
CA ARG A 33 -6.92 1.71 6.24
C ARG A 33 -8.15 0.82 6.28
N ASP A 34 -9.32 1.46 6.20
CA ASP A 34 -10.61 0.79 6.10
C ASP A 34 -10.96 0.61 4.62
N TYR A 35 -11.02 -0.65 4.18
CA TYR A 35 -11.57 -0.94 2.87
C TYR A 35 -13.09 -1.12 2.99
N LEU A 36 -13.85 -0.10 2.57
CA LEU A 36 -15.30 -0.03 2.77
C LEU A 36 -16.07 -1.18 2.12
N ALA A 37 -15.55 -1.77 1.04
CA ALA A 37 -16.23 -2.86 0.33
C ALA A 37 -16.14 -4.22 1.04
N THR A 38 -15.01 -4.53 1.69
CA THR A 38 -14.85 -5.81 2.44
C THR A 38 -15.00 -5.63 3.95
N ARG A 39 -15.01 -4.38 4.44
CA ARG A 39 -14.98 -4.02 5.88
C ARG A 39 -13.75 -4.56 6.62
N VAL A 40 -12.68 -4.86 5.88
CA VAL A 40 -11.39 -5.26 6.47
C VAL A 40 -10.62 -4.00 6.85
N ARG A 41 -10.01 -4.03 8.04
CA ARG A 41 -9.10 -2.98 8.53
C ARG A 41 -7.67 -3.48 8.44
N TYR A 42 -6.86 -2.82 7.62
CA TYR A 42 -5.42 -3.10 7.57
C TYR A 42 -4.68 -2.11 8.48
N ARG A 43 -3.70 -2.59 9.24
CA ARG A 43 -2.82 -1.76 10.07
C ARG A 43 -1.43 -1.55 9.50
N ASN A 44 -1.10 -2.29 8.44
CA ASN A 44 0.16 -2.13 7.73
C ASN A 44 -0.06 -2.30 6.22
N LEU A 45 0.86 -1.73 5.44
CA LEU A 45 0.82 -1.78 3.99
C LEU A 45 1.02 -3.20 3.45
N PHE A 46 1.85 -3.99 4.12
CA PHE A 46 2.22 -5.34 3.68
C PHE A 46 1.01 -6.28 3.61
N ASP A 47 0.19 -6.35 4.66
CA ASP A 47 -1.01 -7.17 4.73
C ASP A 47 -2.03 -6.76 3.65
N MET A 48 -2.15 -5.46 3.39
CA MET A 48 -3.03 -4.95 2.34
C MET A 48 -2.58 -5.42 0.94
N MET A 49 -1.27 -5.43 0.69
CA MET A 49 -0.70 -5.93 -0.58
C MET A 49 -0.84 -7.45 -0.72
N VAL A 50 -0.56 -8.20 0.34
CA VAL A 50 -0.66 -9.67 0.35
C VAL A 50 -2.10 -10.12 0.16
N ASP A 51 -3.06 -9.50 0.86
CA ASP A 51 -4.47 -9.83 0.72
C ASP A 51 -5.03 -9.48 -0.66
N ALA A 52 -4.58 -8.37 -1.27
CA ALA A 52 -4.93 -8.05 -2.66
C ALA A 52 -4.47 -9.15 -3.63
N LYS A 53 -3.28 -9.73 -3.41
CA LYS A 53 -2.75 -10.82 -4.22
C LYS A 53 -3.54 -12.12 -4.01
N ILE A 54 -3.80 -12.49 -2.76
CA ILE A 54 -4.59 -13.68 -2.41
C ILE A 54 -6.01 -13.57 -2.99
N SER A 55 -6.64 -12.40 -2.86
CA SER A 55 -7.96 -12.12 -3.41
C SER A 55 -8.00 -12.27 -4.94
N SER A 56 -6.99 -11.78 -5.65
CA SER A 56 -6.85 -11.97 -7.09
C SER A 56 -6.69 -13.45 -7.47
N MET A 57 -5.90 -14.21 -6.71
CA MET A 57 -5.73 -15.65 -6.91
C MET A 57 -7.02 -16.43 -6.64
N ALA A 58 -7.79 -16.03 -5.64
CA ALA A 58 -9.09 -16.64 -5.35
C ALA A 58 -10.08 -16.44 -6.51
N ILE A 59 -10.17 -15.22 -7.06
CA ILE A 59 -11.07 -14.91 -8.18
C ILE A 59 -10.65 -15.62 -9.48
N THR A 60 -9.36 -15.81 -9.70
CA THR A 60 -8.83 -16.51 -10.89
C THR A 60 -8.86 -18.04 -10.77
N GLY A 61 -9.41 -18.59 -9.68
CA GLY A 61 -9.55 -20.05 -9.49
C GLY A 61 -8.33 -20.75 -8.88
N HIS A 62 -7.35 -19.99 -8.39
CA HIS A 62 -6.09 -20.49 -7.83
C HIS A 62 -6.01 -20.33 -6.29
N GLY A 63 -7.14 -20.33 -5.59
CA GLY A 63 -7.22 -20.10 -4.14
C GLY A 63 -6.56 -21.18 -3.27
N ASN A 64 -6.27 -22.36 -3.82
CA ASN A 64 -5.65 -23.48 -3.08
C ASN A 64 -4.12 -23.52 -3.20
N ILE A 65 -3.50 -22.51 -3.81
CA ILE A 65 -2.05 -22.42 -3.96
C ILE A 65 -1.47 -21.66 -2.77
N TRP A 66 -0.42 -22.22 -2.18
CA TRP A 66 0.34 -21.58 -1.11
C TRP A 66 1.08 -20.35 -1.63
N VAL A 67 0.92 -19.23 -0.94
CA VAL A 67 1.64 -17.99 -1.23
C VAL A 67 2.82 -17.87 -0.26
N ILE A 68 4.02 -17.70 -0.80
CA ILE A 68 5.25 -17.48 -0.04
C ILE A 68 5.80 -16.12 -0.47
N VAL A 69 6.14 -15.27 0.50
CA VAL A 69 6.82 -14.00 0.25
C VAL A 69 8.29 -14.30 -0.01
N ALA A 70 8.71 -14.23 -1.27
CA ALA A 70 10.09 -14.48 -1.66
C ALA A 70 11.02 -13.30 -1.35
N GLU A 71 10.50 -12.08 -1.46
CA GLU A 71 11.26 -10.85 -1.32
C GLU A 71 10.43 -9.79 -0.61
N THR A 72 11.06 -9.08 0.31
CA THR A 72 10.54 -7.88 0.97
C THR A 72 11.73 -7.08 1.48
N GLY A 73 11.65 -5.75 1.48
CA GLY A 73 12.77 -4.93 1.89
C GLY A 73 12.46 -3.44 1.89
N TRP A 74 13.35 -2.70 2.53
CA TRP A 74 13.37 -1.25 2.53
C TRP A 74 14.79 -0.80 2.17
N PRO A 75 14.98 0.20 1.30
CA PRO A 75 16.31 0.73 0.99
C PRO A 75 16.93 1.32 2.26
N SER A 76 18.15 0.89 2.60
CA SER A 76 18.89 1.36 3.78
C SER A 76 19.81 2.56 3.49
N SER A 77 19.98 2.92 2.22
CA SER A 77 20.77 4.07 1.76
C SER A 77 20.51 4.33 0.29
N GLY A 78 20.61 5.59 -0.15
CA GLY A 78 20.55 5.96 -1.57
C GLY A 78 21.79 5.50 -2.36
N ILE A 79 21.62 5.33 -3.68
CA ILE A 79 22.73 5.04 -4.61
C ILE A 79 23.55 6.32 -4.89
N ASP A 80 22.91 7.49 -4.80
CA ASP A 80 23.54 8.79 -5.00
C ASP A 80 23.87 9.45 -3.66
N ALA A 81 25.06 10.04 -3.57
CA ALA A 81 25.59 10.72 -2.37
C ALA A 81 24.76 11.97 -1.91
N GLY A 82 23.66 12.29 -2.60
CA GLY A 82 22.76 13.41 -2.29
C GLY A 82 21.36 13.00 -1.86
N GLU A 83 21.01 11.71 -1.84
CA GLU A 83 19.70 11.25 -1.38
C GLU A 83 19.68 11.16 0.15
N VAL A 84 18.66 11.77 0.78
CA VAL A 84 18.50 11.72 2.23
C VAL A 84 18.16 10.30 2.65
N ASP A 85 19.08 9.66 3.34
CA ASP A 85 18.86 8.36 3.94
C ASP A 85 17.80 8.47 5.05
N VAL A 86 16.63 7.90 4.80
CA VAL A 86 15.53 7.82 5.76
C VAL A 86 15.81 6.83 6.90
N THR A 87 16.81 5.95 6.78
CA THR A 87 17.18 5.00 7.84
C THR A 87 17.53 5.72 9.14
N PHE A 88 18.20 6.88 9.06
CA PHE A 88 18.56 7.66 10.26
C PHE A 88 17.39 8.42 10.91
N LEU A 89 16.25 8.57 10.23
CA LEU A 89 15.08 9.27 10.79
C LEU A 89 14.10 8.34 11.52
N TYR A 90 14.15 7.03 11.22
CA TYR A 90 13.18 6.04 11.70
C TYR A 90 13.82 4.81 12.37
N CYS A 91 15.11 4.88 12.74
CA CYS A 91 15.81 3.90 13.59
C CYS A 91 16.21 4.48 14.93
#